data_AF-A0A1W6MSN5-F1
#
_entry.id   AF-A0A1W6MSN5-F1
#
_cell.length_a   1.000
_cell.length_b   1.000
_cell.length_c   1.000
_cell.angle_alpha   90.00
_cell.angle_beta   90.00
_cell.angle_gamma   90.00
#
_symmetry.space_group_name_H-M   'P 1'
#
loop_
_entity.id
_entity.type
_entity.pdbx_description
1 polymer ?
#
loop_
_entity_poly.entity_id
_entity_poly.type
_entity_poly.pdbx_seq_one_letter_code
_entity_poly.pdbx_strand_id
1 'polypeptide(L)'
;MRWISDKAENTPKPKRASVRVVSIAAPNGRPIFDTGAVQSAICGAPQLVPGHAYAGFCESVIEARYAGYIDSFAGGAVCFGRIGQMRLEPYPQQYSVRHNVARPTDMIAESIAFLIRNLPAVLLLFALVLGATGLPRRTDAASRFLAWILLLPIGVTGLWAGIAHIFYPGVAAAYIGWEDSPFQYEVGTADLAIGVTACAAFWRSWDFRAAAVCGASIFLFGDAIGHVRQMLAANNFAPGNAGVPFYMDIICPLLAIGLLIASRRASSLGK
;
A
#
# COMPACT_ATOMS: atom_id res chain seq x y z
N MET A 1 -41.42 7.80 -1.67
CA MET A 1 -40.93 8.81 -0.69
C MET A 1 -39.64 9.40 -1.23
N ARG A 2 -39.64 10.71 -1.44
CA ARG A 2 -38.52 11.56 -1.87
C ARG A 2 -37.82 12.13 -0.63
N TRP A 3 -36.67 12.76 -0.87
CA TRP A 3 -35.77 13.54 0.00
C TRP A 3 -34.56 12.74 0.49
N ILE A 4 -33.32 13.10 0.16
CA ILE A 4 -32.75 14.46 0.04
C ILE A 4 -31.85 14.58 -1.21
N SER A 5 -32.18 15.54 -2.09
CA SER A 5 -31.22 16.27 -2.91
C SER A 5 -30.74 17.50 -2.12
N ASP A 6 -29.57 18.01 -2.51
CA ASP A 6 -29.01 19.33 -2.19
C ASP A 6 -28.32 19.49 -0.83
N LYS A 7 -27.00 19.23 -0.84
CA LYS A 7 -25.96 20.26 -0.68
C LYS A 7 -24.55 19.65 -0.69
N ALA A 8 -23.90 19.70 -1.84
CA ALA A 8 -22.45 19.83 -1.96
C ALA A 8 -22.12 20.35 -3.38
N GLU A 9 -22.68 21.51 -3.71
CA GLU A 9 -22.19 22.31 -4.81
C GLU A 9 -21.00 23.13 -4.30
N ASN A 10 -19.93 23.19 -5.11
CA ASN A 10 -18.76 24.08 -4.99
C ASN A 10 -17.70 23.80 -3.90
N THR A 11 -16.94 22.73 -4.08
CA THR A 11 -15.48 22.87 -4.02
C THR A 11 -14.94 22.78 -5.45
N PRO A 12 -14.24 23.80 -5.98
CA PRO A 12 -13.62 23.68 -7.28
C PRO A 12 -12.59 22.54 -7.19
N LYS A 13 -12.80 21.47 -7.96
CA LYS A 13 -11.69 20.55 -8.29
C LYS A 13 -10.52 21.42 -8.77
N PRO A 14 -9.28 21.19 -8.35
CA PRO A 14 -8.16 21.95 -8.89
C PRO A 14 -8.21 21.80 -10.40
N LYS A 15 -8.55 22.89 -11.10
CA LYS A 15 -8.43 22.93 -12.55
C LYS A 15 -6.98 22.56 -12.82
N ARG A 16 -6.74 21.50 -13.59
CA ARG A 16 -5.43 21.32 -14.22
C ARG A 16 -5.19 22.60 -15.02
N ALA A 17 -4.43 23.51 -14.45
CA ALA A 17 -3.93 24.66 -15.16
C ALA A 17 -2.87 24.12 -16.11
N SER A 18 -3.28 23.77 -17.33
CA SER A 18 -2.32 23.69 -18.42
C SER A 18 -1.93 25.13 -18.75
N VAL A 19 -0.81 25.57 -18.19
CA VAL A 19 -0.16 26.80 -18.61
C VAL A 19 0.34 26.54 -20.04
N ARG A 20 -0.36 27.10 -21.03
CA ARG A 20 0.14 27.10 -22.40
C ARG A 20 1.30 28.09 -22.45
N VAL A 21 2.52 27.57 -22.54
CA VAL A 21 3.75 28.37 -22.56
C VAL A 21 3.77 29.17 -23.87
N VAL A 22 3.60 30.49 -23.76
CA VAL A 22 3.87 31.40 -24.87
C VAL A 22 5.37 31.65 -24.89
N SER A 23 6.04 31.14 -25.91
CA SER A 23 7.41 31.55 -26.23
C SER A 23 7.38 33.04 -26.60
N ILE A 24 7.89 33.89 -25.73
CA ILE A 24 8.21 35.28 -26.07
C ILE A 24 9.67 35.26 -26.50
N ALA A 25 10.01 35.72 -27.71
CA ALA A 25 11.39 35.82 -28.17
C ALA A 25 12.06 37.08 -27.63
N ALA A 26 13.39 37.07 -27.42
CA ALA A 26 14.12 38.27 -27.06
C ALA A 26 14.08 39.28 -28.22
N PRO A 27 14.09 40.61 -27.97
CA PRO A 27 14.02 41.63 -29.02
C PRO A 27 15.18 41.61 -30.05
N ASN A 28 16.22 40.82 -29.80
CA ASN A 28 17.51 40.83 -30.45
C ASN A 28 17.97 39.44 -30.92
N GLY A 29 17.05 38.48 -31.06
CA GLY A 29 17.31 37.18 -31.70
C GLY A 29 18.23 36.22 -30.92
N ARG A 30 18.64 36.57 -29.69
CA ARG A 30 19.34 35.65 -28.79
C ARG A 30 18.32 34.79 -28.02
N PRO A 31 18.61 33.50 -27.74
CA PRO A 31 17.78 32.70 -26.87
C PRO A 31 17.71 33.35 -25.48
N ILE A 32 16.49 33.48 -24.93
CA ILE A 32 16.25 34.13 -23.63
C ILE A 32 16.89 33.33 -22.48
N PHE A 33 16.99 32.01 -22.65
CA PHE A 33 17.57 31.07 -21.69
C PHE A 33 18.71 30.29 -22.33
N ASP A 34 19.77 30.05 -21.55
CA ASP A 34 20.79 29.10 -21.94
C ASP A 34 20.43 27.71 -21.39
N THR A 35 19.64 26.98 -22.17
CA THR A 35 19.18 25.63 -21.80
C THR A 35 20.35 24.66 -21.74
N GLY A 36 21.38 24.85 -22.56
CA GLY A 36 22.57 24.02 -22.55
C GLY A 36 23.36 24.20 -21.25
N ALA A 37 23.48 25.44 -20.76
CA ALA A 37 24.11 25.74 -19.48
C ALA A 37 23.33 25.16 -18.29
N VAL A 38 21.99 25.28 -18.26
CA VAL A 38 21.19 24.65 -17.18
C VAL A 38 21.24 23.14 -17.23
N GLN A 39 21.13 22.53 -18.42
CA GLN A 39 21.27 21.08 -18.55
C GLN A 39 22.68 20.64 -18.09
N SER A 40 23.72 21.41 -18.41
CA SER A 40 25.10 21.14 -17.97
C SER A 40 25.27 21.33 -16.47
N ALA A 41 24.59 22.30 -15.86
CA ALA A 41 24.56 22.48 -14.41
C ALA A 41 23.80 21.37 -13.69
N ILE A 42 22.68 20.91 -14.26
CA ILE A 42 21.91 19.76 -13.77
C ILE A 42 22.72 18.46 -13.88
N CYS A 43 23.40 18.24 -15.01
CA CYS A 43 24.29 17.10 -15.22
C CYS A 43 25.57 17.19 -14.37
N GLY A 44 26.05 18.42 -14.13
CA GLY A 44 27.25 18.78 -13.39
C GLY A 44 27.03 19.03 -11.91
N ALA A 45 25.81 18.80 -11.39
CA ALA A 45 25.50 18.79 -9.97
C ALA A 45 25.47 17.35 -9.41
N PRO A 46 26.57 16.57 -9.39
CA PRO A 46 26.63 15.47 -8.47
C PRO A 46 26.63 16.05 -7.05
N GLN A 47 25.62 15.68 -6.26
CA GLN A 47 25.62 15.78 -4.78
C GLN A 47 26.73 14.91 -4.13
N LEU A 48 27.91 14.78 -4.76
CA LEU A 48 28.96 13.84 -4.37
C LEU A 48 30.40 14.40 -4.51
N VAL A 49 30.59 15.71 -4.58
CA VAL A 49 31.90 16.33 -4.33
C VAL A 49 31.84 17.07 -2.99
N PRO A 50 32.63 16.70 -1.97
CA PRO A 50 32.75 17.49 -0.75
C PRO A 50 33.15 18.93 -1.13
N GLY A 51 32.24 19.88 -0.94
CA GLY A 51 32.46 21.30 -1.28
C GLY A 51 31.58 21.90 -2.38
N HIS A 52 30.78 21.12 -3.12
CA HIS A 52 29.75 21.71 -4.00
C HIS A 52 28.52 22.12 -3.19
N ALA A 53 28.56 23.34 -2.66
CA ALA A 53 27.43 23.95 -1.96
C ALA A 53 26.30 24.30 -2.94
N TYR A 54 25.06 24.19 -2.48
CA TYR A 54 23.81 24.66 -3.14
C TYR A 54 23.97 26.03 -3.84
N ALA A 55 24.82 26.90 -3.29
CA ALA A 55 25.21 28.18 -3.87
C ALA A 55 25.77 28.09 -5.31
N GLY A 56 26.62 27.11 -5.63
CA GLY A 56 27.21 26.99 -6.97
C GLY A 56 26.19 26.57 -8.03
N PHE A 57 25.19 25.77 -7.64
CA PHE A 57 24.06 25.45 -8.53
C PHE A 57 23.19 26.69 -8.77
N CYS A 58 22.89 27.46 -7.71
CA CYS A 58 22.17 28.72 -7.83
C CYS A 58 22.91 29.72 -8.74
N GLU A 59 24.24 29.82 -8.63
CA GLU A 59 25.06 30.66 -9.53
C GLU A 59 24.92 30.22 -10.98
N SER A 60 24.99 28.92 -11.25
CA SER A 60 24.86 28.37 -12.61
C SER A 60 23.47 28.65 -13.23
N VAL A 61 22.41 28.57 -12.42
CA VAL A 61 21.04 28.90 -12.85
C VAL A 61 20.89 30.40 -13.14
N ILE A 62 21.51 31.26 -12.33
CA ILE A 62 21.52 32.71 -12.53
C ILE A 62 22.34 33.09 -13.78
N GLU A 63 23.50 32.48 -13.99
CA GLU A 63 24.35 32.67 -15.18
C GLU A 63 23.64 32.23 -16.46
N ALA A 64 22.85 31.16 -16.38
CA ALA A 64 22.00 30.69 -17.47
C ALA A 64 20.73 31.55 -17.71
N ARG A 65 20.64 32.72 -17.04
CA ARG A 65 19.62 33.77 -17.19
C ARG A 65 18.25 33.43 -16.62
N TYR A 66 18.17 32.44 -15.72
CA TYR A 66 16.96 32.18 -14.95
C TYR A 66 16.91 33.09 -13.71
N ALA A 67 15.69 33.36 -13.24
CA ALA A 67 15.42 34.10 -12.00
C ALA A 67 15.39 33.19 -10.76
N GLY A 68 15.15 31.90 -10.95
CA GLY A 68 15.11 30.90 -9.89
C GLY A 68 14.63 29.54 -10.39
N TYR A 69 14.57 28.55 -9.52
CA TYR A 69 14.05 27.22 -9.83
C TYR A 69 13.34 26.60 -8.61
N ILE A 70 12.47 25.62 -8.88
CA ILE A 70 11.84 24.75 -7.89
C ILE A 70 12.10 23.30 -8.31
N ASP A 71 12.58 22.49 -7.39
CA ASP A 71 12.79 21.07 -7.62
C ASP A 71 11.43 20.35 -7.67
N SER A 72 11.19 19.57 -8.72
CA SER A 72 9.96 18.83 -8.91
C SER A 72 10.15 17.39 -8.42
N PHE A 73 9.27 16.97 -7.51
CA PHE A 73 9.17 15.58 -7.06
C PHE A 73 8.90 14.58 -8.20
N ALA A 74 8.52 15.06 -9.39
CA ALA A 74 8.31 14.24 -10.59
C ALA A 74 9.57 14.02 -11.44
N GLY A 75 10.78 14.34 -10.94
CA GLY A 75 12.04 13.99 -11.60
C GLY A 75 12.59 15.06 -12.55
N GLY A 76 12.47 16.34 -12.19
CA GLY A 76 13.09 17.45 -12.93
C GLY A 76 13.08 18.75 -12.12
N ALA A 77 13.56 19.85 -12.69
CA ALA A 77 13.49 21.18 -12.09
C ALA A 77 12.58 22.10 -12.92
N VAL A 78 11.68 22.83 -12.26
CA VAL A 78 10.92 23.93 -12.89
C VAL A 78 11.73 25.20 -12.72
N CYS A 79 12.28 25.73 -13.80
CA CYS A 79 13.06 26.96 -13.80
C CYS A 79 12.20 28.16 -14.27
N PHE A 80 12.35 29.29 -13.61
CA PHE A 80 11.58 30.51 -13.81
C PHE A 80 12.46 31.61 -14.40
N GLY A 81 11.98 32.35 -15.39
CA GLY A 81 12.63 33.54 -15.94
C GLY A 81 12.17 34.84 -15.27
N ARG A 82 12.95 35.91 -15.43
CA ARG A 82 12.70 37.22 -14.80
C ARG A 82 11.39 37.91 -15.23
N ILE A 83 10.81 37.47 -16.34
CA ILE A 83 9.55 37.98 -16.89
C ILE A 83 8.39 36.97 -16.79
N GLY A 84 8.47 36.01 -15.86
CA GLY A 84 7.39 35.06 -15.56
C GLY A 84 7.32 33.83 -16.48
N GLN A 85 8.34 33.61 -17.31
CA GLN A 85 8.49 32.41 -18.13
C GLN A 85 8.80 31.19 -17.25
N MET A 86 8.20 30.04 -17.53
CA MET A 86 8.43 28.79 -16.80
C MET A 86 8.85 27.69 -17.75
N ARG A 87 9.83 26.88 -17.34
CA ARG A 87 10.33 25.75 -18.12
C ARG A 87 10.63 24.56 -17.22
N LEU A 88 10.21 23.37 -17.64
CA LEU A 88 10.54 22.12 -16.98
C LEU A 88 11.80 21.54 -17.64
N GLU A 89 12.87 21.35 -16.86
CA GLU A 89 14.08 20.66 -17.28
C GLU A 89 14.13 19.28 -16.60
N PRO A 90 14.07 18.17 -17.36
CA PRO A 90 14.09 16.82 -16.80
C PRO A 90 15.51 16.44 -16.34
N TYR A 91 15.61 15.68 -15.24
CA TYR A 91 16.89 15.08 -14.85
C TYR A 91 17.30 13.96 -15.84
N PRO A 92 18.59 13.82 -16.18
CA PRO A 92 19.06 12.75 -17.05
C PRO A 92 18.79 11.36 -16.43
N GLN A 93 18.40 10.38 -17.25
CA GLN A 93 18.06 9.02 -16.81
C GLN A 93 19.18 8.27 -16.05
N GLN A 94 20.42 8.77 -16.05
CA GLN A 94 21.51 8.21 -15.23
C GLN A 94 21.33 8.44 -13.72
N TYR A 95 20.43 9.34 -13.29
CA TYR A 95 20.13 9.54 -11.86
C TYR A 95 19.33 8.35 -11.27
N SER A 96 18.59 7.61 -12.10
CA SER A 96 17.89 6.38 -11.72
C SER A 96 18.82 5.21 -11.38
N VAL A 97 20.12 5.30 -11.67
CA VAL A 97 21.06 4.16 -11.63
C VAL A 97 21.97 4.19 -10.38
N ARG A 98 21.98 5.28 -9.58
CA ARG A 98 22.82 5.39 -8.36
C ARG A 98 22.09 5.16 -7.03
N HIS A 99 20.96 4.45 -7.02
CA HIS A 99 20.34 3.95 -5.79
C HIS A 99 20.90 2.58 -5.32
N ASN A 100 21.93 2.04 -5.98
CA ASN A 100 22.52 0.73 -5.62
C ASN A 100 23.39 0.72 -4.35
N VAL A 101 23.36 1.77 -3.53
CA VAL A 101 23.77 1.69 -2.12
C VAL A 101 22.54 2.05 -1.32
N ALA A 102 21.83 1.03 -0.81
CA ALA A 102 20.66 1.23 0.04
C ALA A 102 21.05 2.15 1.20
N ARG A 103 20.42 3.32 1.31
CA ARG A 103 20.61 4.16 2.49
C ARG A 103 20.05 3.38 3.69
N PRO A 104 20.55 3.59 4.93
CA PRO A 104 19.96 2.95 6.11
C PRO A 104 18.44 3.16 6.23
N THR A 105 17.93 4.30 5.78
CA THR A 105 16.49 4.61 5.68
C THR A 105 15.75 3.72 4.68
N ASP A 106 16.39 3.38 3.57
CA ASP A 106 15.81 2.57 2.49
C ASP A 106 15.71 1.11 2.94
N MET A 107 16.73 0.60 3.64
CA MET A 107 16.71 -0.74 4.24
C MET A 107 15.60 -0.90 5.28
N ILE A 108 15.40 0.12 6.14
CA ILE A 108 14.32 0.10 7.13
C ILE A 108 12.95 0.13 6.44
N ALA A 109 12.77 1.00 5.43
CA ALA A 109 11.52 1.10 4.69
C ALA A 109 11.18 -0.20 3.95
N GLU A 110 12.15 -0.83 3.29
CA GLU A 110 11.99 -2.12 2.62
C GLU A 110 11.62 -3.24 3.60
N SER A 111 12.27 -3.27 4.77
CA SER A 111 11.97 -4.24 5.82
C SER A 111 10.54 -4.09 6.34
N ILE A 112 10.10 -2.85 6.59
CA ILE A 112 8.72 -2.55 7.00
C ILE A 112 7.73 -2.97 5.91
N ALA A 113 7.99 -2.59 4.65
CA ALA A 113 7.15 -2.96 3.53
C ALA A 113 7.04 -4.48 3.35
N PHE A 114 8.15 -5.20 3.52
CA PHE A 114 8.17 -6.65 3.50
C PHE A 114 7.29 -7.25 4.61
N LEU A 115 7.43 -6.76 5.85
CA LEU A 115 6.61 -7.24 6.96
C LEU A 115 5.12 -6.98 6.74
N ILE A 116 4.75 -5.80 6.24
CA ILE A 116 3.35 -5.44 5.97
C ILE A 116 2.77 -6.34 4.88
N ARG A 117 3.48 -6.55 3.76
CA ARG A 117 3.02 -7.40 2.65
C ARG A 117 2.85 -8.87 3.07
N ASN A 118 3.63 -9.32 4.04
CA ASN A 118 3.62 -10.69 4.54
C ASN A 118 2.91 -10.83 5.90
N LEU A 119 2.22 -9.78 6.37
CA LEU A 119 1.60 -9.74 7.69
C LEU A 119 0.71 -10.95 7.98
N PRO A 120 -0.19 -11.40 7.06
CA PRO A 120 -1.04 -12.56 7.33
C PRO A 120 -0.23 -13.83 7.60
N ALA A 121 0.83 -14.09 6.82
CA ALA A 121 1.70 -15.24 6.99
C ALA A 121 2.52 -15.15 8.29
N VAL A 122 3.02 -13.96 8.63
CA VAL A 122 3.70 -13.73 9.92
C VAL A 122 2.74 -14.03 11.07
N LEU A 123 1.51 -13.52 11.03
CA LEU A 123 0.49 -13.78 12.06
C LEU A 123 0.12 -15.26 12.16
N LEU A 124 0.13 -16.01 11.06
CA LEU A 124 -0.04 -17.46 11.07
C LEU A 124 1.10 -18.14 11.83
N LEU A 125 2.35 -17.79 11.54
CA LEU A 125 3.50 -18.36 12.24
C LEU A 125 3.42 -18.08 13.76
N PHE A 126 3.08 -16.85 14.14
CA PHE A 126 2.85 -16.50 15.55
C PHE A 126 1.70 -17.32 16.16
N ALA A 127 0.59 -17.52 15.45
CA ALA A 127 -0.52 -18.33 15.93
C ALA A 127 -0.10 -19.80 16.18
N LEU A 128 0.71 -20.37 15.29
CA LEU A 128 1.22 -21.74 15.44
C LEU A 128 2.18 -21.84 16.62
N VAL A 129 3.11 -20.89 16.77
CA VAL A 129 4.04 -20.86 17.91
C VAL A 129 3.27 -20.73 19.22
N LEU A 130 2.33 -19.79 19.33
CA LEU A 130 1.55 -19.59 20.56
C LEU A 130 0.59 -20.75 20.84
N GLY A 131 0.09 -21.42 19.81
CA GLY A 131 -0.68 -22.66 19.94
C GLY A 131 0.16 -23.80 20.49
N ALA A 132 1.43 -23.90 20.07
CA ALA A 132 2.37 -24.92 20.53
C ALA A 132 2.94 -24.65 21.92
N THR A 133 3.32 -23.40 22.22
CA THR A 133 3.95 -23.00 23.49
C THR A 133 2.96 -22.64 24.58
N GLY A 134 1.68 -22.44 24.23
CA GLY A 134 0.64 -22.15 25.19
C GLY A 134 0.58 -23.25 26.25
N LEU A 135 0.93 -22.88 27.49
CA LEU A 135 0.92 -23.76 28.67
C LEU A 135 -0.36 -24.61 28.67
N PRO A 136 -0.30 -25.88 29.13
CA PRO A 136 -1.46 -26.74 29.19
C PRO A 136 -2.55 -26.12 30.07
N ARG A 137 -3.47 -25.40 29.43
CA ARG A 137 -4.75 -24.99 30.01
C ARG A 137 -5.71 -26.17 29.90
N ARG A 138 -6.80 -26.10 30.67
CA ARG A 138 -7.95 -27.03 30.71
C ARG A 138 -8.61 -27.36 29.34
N THR A 139 -8.07 -26.89 28.22
CA THR A 139 -8.61 -27.03 26.86
C THR A 139 -7.69 -27.89 26.01
N ASP A 140 -8.28 -28.74 25.16
CA ASP A 140 -7.52 -29.57 24.22
C ASP A 140 -6.66 -28.73 23.25
N ALA A 141 -5.65 -29.38 22.66
CA ALA A 141 -4.71 -28.71 21.75
C ALA A 141 -5.43 -28.09 20.55
N ALA A 142 -6.37 -28.79 19.91
CA ALA A 142 -7.06 -28.29 18.73
C ALA A 142 -7.87 -27.02 19.04
N SER A 143 -8.57 -26.98 20.18
CA SER A 143 -9.25 -25.77 20.66
C SER A 143 -8.30 -24.60 20.88
N ARG A 144 -7.09 -24.85 21.36
CA ARG A 144 -6.07 -23.82 21.60
C ARG A 144 -5.50 -23.27 20.29
N PHE A 145 -5.12 -24.14 19.36
CA PHE A 145 -4.67 -23.73 18.03
C PHE A 145 -5.77 -22.97 17.29
N LEU A 146 -7.01 -23.46 17.32
CA LEU A 146 -8.16 -22.80 16.69
C LEU A 146 -8.33 -21.37 17.19
N ALA A 147 -8.24 -21.16 18.51
CA ALA A 147 -8.35 -19.82 19.08
C ALA A 147 -7.29 -18.88 18.50
N TRP A 148 -6.01 -19.28 18.49
CA TRP A 148 -4.94 -18.44 17.94
C TRP A 148 -5.06 -18.21 16.42
N ILE A 149 -5.51 -19.21 15.65
CA ILE A 149 -5.78 -19.06 14.21
C ILE A 149 -6.91 -18.04 13.98
N LEU A 150 -7.99 -18.10 14.77
CA LEU A 150 -9.09 -17.13 14.67
C LEU A 150 -8.64 -15.72 15.06
N LEU A 151 -7.82 -15.58 16.11
CA LEU A 151 -7.41 -14.26 16.57
C LEU A 151 -6.42 -13.59 15.63
N LEU A 152 -5.36 -14.28 15.23
CA LEU A 152 -4.22 -13.64 14.58
C LEU A 152 -4.37 -13.61 13.05
N PRO A 153 -4.18 -14.71 12.31
CA PRO A 153 -4.15 -14.64 10.85
C PRO A 153 -5.53 -14.41 10.22
N ILE A 154 -6.65 -14.63 10.94
CA ILE A 154 -8.00 -14.28 10.47
C ILE A 154 -8.43 -12.93 11.07
N GLY A 155 -8.47 -12.82 12.40
CA GLY A 155 -8.98 -11.64 13.11
C GLY A 155 -8.17 -10.37 12.87
N VAL A 156 -6.92 -10.35 13.33
CA VAL A 156 -6.04 -9.18 13.21
C VAL A 156 -5.78 -8.83 11.74
N THR A 157 -5.64 -9.82 10.86
CA THR A 157 -5.55 -9.58 9.41
C THR A 157 -6.80 -8.88 8.87
N GLY A 158 -8.01 -9.36 9.20
CA GLY A 158 -9.25 -8.73 8.76
C GLY A 158 -9.43 -7.30 9.30
N LEU A 159 -9.03 -7.05 10.56
CA LEU A 159 -9.00 -5.69 11.10
C LEU A 159 -8.03 -4.79 10.32
N TRP A 160 -6.83 -5.30 10.03
CA TRP A 160 -5.82 -4.57 9.26
C TRP A 160 -6.28 -4.28 7.83
N ALA A 161 -6.81 -5.28 7.13
CA ALA A 161 -7.35 -5.14 5.78
C ALA A 161 -8.52 -4.16 5.75
N GLY A 162 -9.47 -4.30 6.69
CA GLY A 162 -10.60 -3.38 6.81
C GLY A 162 -10.18 -1.93 7.03
N ILE A 163 -9.20 -1.68 7.91
CA ILE A 163 -8.63 -0.34 8.11
C ILE A 163 -7.96 0.16 6.82
N ALA A 164 -7.18 -0.67 6.13
CA ALA A 164 -6.51 -0.29 4.89
C ALA A 164 -7.52 0.10 3.80
N HIS A 165 -8.55 -0.72 3.60
CA HIS A 165 -9.59 -0.50 2.59
C HIS A 165 -10.49 0.72 2.91
N ILE A 166 -10.78 1.00 4.18
CA ILE A 166 -11.64 2.13 4.58
C ILE A 166 -10.87 3.45 4.56
N PHE A 167 -9.68 3.50 5.15
CA PHE A 167 -8.96 4.76 5.38
C PHE A 167 -7.87 5.05 4.34
N TYR A 168 -7.39 4.02 3.65
CA TYR A 168 -6.33 4.12 2.64
C TYR A 168 -6.69 3.37 1.34
N PRO A 169 -7.90 3.60 0.77
CA PRO A 169 -8.44 2.78 -0.32
C PRO A 169 -7.56 2.77 -1.56
N GLY A 170 -6.95 3.91 -1.93
CA GLY A 170 -6.01 3.96 -3.05
C GLY A 170 -4.73 3.14 -2.86
N VAL A 171 -4.25 3.00 -1.62
CA VAL A 171 -3.09 2.14 -1.31
C VAL A 171 -3.50 0.67 -1.41
N ALA A 172 -4.66 0.32 -0.83
CA ALA A 172 -5.18 -1.04 -0.86
C ALA A 172 -5.46 -1.50 -2.30
N ALA A 173 -6.19 -0.69 -3.08
CA ALA A 173 -6.50 -0.95 -4.48
C ALA A 173 -5.23 -1.15 -5.32
N ALA A 174 -4.25 -0.25 -5.22
CA ALA A 174 -3.00 -0.37 -5.96
C ALA A 174 -2.22 -1.65 -5.59
N TYR A 175 -2.23 -2.05 -4.31
CA TYR A 175 -1.54 -3.26 -3.85
C TYR A 175 -2.14 -4.53 -4.46
N ILE A 176 -3.47 -4.60 -4.60
CA ILE A 176 -4.18 -5.73 -5.20
C ILE A 176 -4.31 -5.61 -6.73
N GLY A 177 -3.79 -4.55 -7.35
CA GLY A 177 -3.83 -4.35 -8.80
C GLY A 177 -5.20 -3.90 -9.32
N TRP A 178 -5.96 -3.17 -8.52
CA TRP A 178 -7.25 -2.57 -8.88
C TRP A 178 -7.17 -1.04 -8.93
N GLU A 179 -8.08 -0.42 -9.68
CA GLU A 179 -8.34 1.01 -9.55
C GLU A 179 -9.12 1.31 -8.26
N ASP A 180 -8.82 2.48 -7.68
CA ASP A 180 -9.55 2.95 -6.50
C ASP A 180 -11.01 3.27 -6.84
N SER A 181 -11.94 2.79 -6.02
CA SER A 181 -13.39 2.96 -6.23
C SER A 181 -14.17 2.86 -4.91
N PRO A 182 -15.44 3.32 -4.87
CA PRO A 182 -16.28 3.20 -3.67
C PRO A 182 -16.42 1.76 -3.14
N PHE A 183 -16.21 0.75 -4.00
CA PHE A 183 -16.24 -0.66 -3.60
C PHE A 183 -15.18 -1.00 -2.54
N GLN A 184 -14.08 -0.25 -2.45
CA GLN A 184 -13.08 -0.42 -1.40
C GLN A 184 -13.70 -0.28 0.00
N TYR A 185 -14.68 0.61 0.19
CA TYR A 185 -15.37 0.75 1.48
C TYR A 185 -16.22 -0.48 1.83
N GLU A 186 -16.88 -1.08 0.83
CA GLU A 186 -17.70 -2.28 1.03
C GLU A 186 -16.81 -3.48 1.41
N VAL A 187 -15.71 -3.67 0.69
CA VAL A 187 -14.69 -4.69 0.99
C VAL A 187 -14.14 -4.48 2.41
N GLY A 188 -13.72 -3.25 2.72
CA GLY A 188 -13.16 -2.95 4.03
C GLY A 188 -14.15 -3.12 5.19
N THR A 189 -15.44 -2.89 4.95
CA THR A 189 -16.49 -3.17 5.95
C THR A 189 -16.69 -4.67 6.14
N ALA A 190 -16.63 -5.45 5.07
CA ALA A 190 -16.70 -6.91 5.14
C ALA A 190 -15.49 -7.50 5.88
N ASP A 191 -14.27 -7.05 5.55
CA ASP A 191 -13.03 -7.40 6.25
C ASP A 191 -13.12 -7.10 7.75
N LEU A 192 -13.61 -5.91 8.09
CA LEU A 192 -13.79 -5.50 9.48
C LEU A 192 -14.79 -6.39 10.22
N ALA A 193 -15.91 -6.75 9.57
CA ALA A 193 -16.92 -7.63 10.16
C ALA A 193 -16.36 -9.04 10.44
N ILE A 194 -15.60 -9.61 9.49
CA ILE A 194 -14.91 -10.88 9.68
C ILE A 194 -13.84 -10.77 10.77
N GLY A 195 -13.01 -9.74 10.70
CA GLY A 195 -11.92 -9.49 11.65
C GLY A 195 -12.42 -9.37 13.10
N VAL A 196 -13.41 -8.51 13.34
CA VAL A 196 -14.02 -8.32 14.68
C VAL A 196 -14.64 -9.63 15.18
N THR A 197 -15.38 -10.34 14.33
CA THR A 197 -16.03 -11.60 14.71
C THR A 197 -15.01 -12.67 15.10
N ALA A 198 -13.94 -12.81 14.32
CA ALA A 198 -12.89 -13.79 14.58
C ALA A 198 -12.05 -13.43 15.82
N CYS A 199 -11.73 -12.15 16.03
CA CYS A 199 -11.10 -11.68 17.27
C CYS A 199 -11.98 -11.98 18.49
N ALA A 200 -13.28 -11.68 18.41
CA ALA A 200 -14.21 -11.97 19.49
C ALA A 200 -14.27 -13.47 19.79
N ALA A 201 -14.15 -14.35 18.79
CA ALA A 201 -14.22 -15.79 18.94
C ALA A 201 -13.12 -16.42 19.79
N PHE A 202 -11.99 -15.72 19.99
CA PHE A 202 -10.85 -16.21 20.77
C PHE A 202 -11.25 -16.69 22.17
N TRP A 203 -12.11 -15.94 22.87
CA TRP A 203 -12.57 -16.26 24.23
C TRP A 203 -13.95 -16.93 24.30
N ARG A 204 -14.54 -17.31 23.17
CA ARG A 204 -15.94 -17.74 23.12
C ARG A 204 -16.09 -19.26 23.03
N SER A 205 -17.34 -19.70 23.21
CA SER A 205 -17.72 -21.11 23.15
C SER A 205 -17.43 -21.71 21.77
N TRP A 206 -17.44 -23.05 21.71
CA TRP A 206 -17.27 -23.77 20.46
C TRP A 206 -18.32 -23.35 19.41
N ASP A 207 -19.59 -23.16 19.80
CA ASP A 207 -20.66 -22.77 18.86
C ASP A 207 -20.39 -21.40 18.22
N PHE A 208 -19.93 -20.42 19.01
CA PHE A 208 -19.55 -19.11 18.48
C PHE A 208 -18.33 -19.21 17.56
N ARG A 209 -17.32 -20.02 17.93
CA ARG A 209 -16.17 -20.28 17.07
C ARG A 209 -16.59 -20.94 15.76
N ALA A 210 -17.54 -21.87 15.80
CA ALA A 210 -18.07 -22.52 14.60
C ALA A 210 -18.75 -21.50 13.67
N ALA A 211 -19.54 -20.57 14.21
CA ALA A 211 -20.14 -19.48 13.43
C ALA A 211 -19.07 -18.55 12.82
N ALA A 212 -18.05 -18.18 13.62
CA ALA A 212 -16.94 -17.35 13.14
C ALA A 212 -16.14 -18.03 12.02
N VAL A 213 -15.83 -19.32 12.18
CA VAL A 213 -15.15 -20.13 11.14
C VAL A 213 -15.99 -20.21 9.89
N CYS A 214 -17.31 -20.43 10.01
CA CYS A 214 -18.21 -20.47 8.86
C CYS A 214 -18.18 -19.16 8.07
N GLY A 215 -18.41 -18.02 8.75
CA GLY A 215 -18.39 -16.71 8.10
C GLY A 215 -17.05 -16.38 7.46
N ALA A 216 -15.95 -16.57 8.20
CA ALA A 216 -14.60 -16.35 7.68
C ALA A 216 -14.28 -17.26 6.48
N SER A 217 -14.72 -18.52 6.50
CA SER A 217 -14.43 -19.45 5.40
C SER A 217 -15.18 -19.09 4.13
N ILE A 218 -16.45 -18.68 4.24
CA ILE A 218 -17.24 -18.21 3.09
C ILE A 218 -16.57 -16.99 2.45
N PHE A 219 -16.18 -16.03 3.28
CA PHE A 219 -15.54 -14.80 2.82
C PHE A 219 -14.18 -15.08 2.16
N LEU A 220 -13.26 -15.71 2.89
CA LEU A 220 -11.89 -15.97 2.42
C LEU A 220 -11.86 -16.89 1.19
N PHE A 221 -12.64 -17.98 1.15
CA PHE A 221 -12.70 -18.78 -0.08
C PHE A 221 -13.35 -18.02 -1.24
N GLY A 222 -14.30 -17.12 -0.96
CA GLY A 222 -14.86 -16.20 -1.95
C GLY A 222 -13.78 -15.32 -2.58
N ASP A 223 -12.92 -14.73 -1.74
CA ASP A 223 -11.80 -13.90 -2.18
C ASP A 223 -10.76 -14.71 -2.96
N ALA A 224 -10.40 -15.92 -2.49
CA ALA A 224 -9.51 -16.82 -3.23
C ALA A 224 -10.04 -17.14 -4.64
N ILE A 225 -11.35 -17.38 -4.78
CA ILE A 225 -11.98 -17.56 -6.10
C ILE A 225 -11.91 -16.25 -6.91
N GLY A 226 -12.15 -15.10 -6.28
CA GLY A 226 -12.00 -13.78 -6.88
C GLY A 226 -10.59 -13.56 -7.45
N HIS A 227 -9.56 -13.86 -6.66
CA HIS A 227 -8.15 -13.79 -7.05
C HIS A 227 -7.86 -14.66 -8.27
N VAL A 228 -8.30 -15.93 -8.28
CA VAL A 228 -8.15 -16.82 -9.44
C VAL A 228 -8.85 -16.27 -10.67
N ARG A 229 -10.08 -15.76 -10.54
CA ARG A 229 -10.80 -15.15 -11.65
C ARG A 229 -10.04 -13.94 -12.21
N GLN A 230 -9.46 -13.10 -11.36
CA GLN A 230 -8.65 -11.94 -11.77
C GLN A 230 -7.35 -12.36 -12.46
N MET A 231 -6.67 -13.39 -11.96
CA MET A 231 -5.47 -13.94 -12.61
C MET A 231 -5.78 -14.47 -14.01
N LEU A 232 -6.89 -15.20 -14.17
CA LEU A 232 -7.26 -15.82 -15.45
C LEU A 232 -7.86 -14.82 -16.45
N ALA A 233 -8.74 -13.94 -16.01
CA ALA A 233 -9.50 -13.05 -16.90
C ALA A 233 -8.78 -11.72 -17.19
N ALA A 234 -8.02 -11.19 -16.23
CA ALA A 234 -7.39 -9.88 -16.32
C ALA A 234 -5.85 -9.93 -16.29
N ASN A 235 -5.24 -11.13 -16.18
CA ASN A 235 -3.80 -11.29 -15.97
C ASN A 235 -3.26 -10.45 -14.79
N ASN A 236 -4.11 -10.25 -13.77
CA ASN A 236 -3.72 -9.49 -12.60
C ASN A 236 -2.89 -10.38 -11.66
N PHE A 237 -1.57 -10.28 -11.78
CA PHE A 237 -0.61 -10.97 -10.89
C PHE A 237 0.04 -9.99 -9.90
N ALA A 238 -0.66 -8.91 -9.54
CA ALA A 238 -0.19 -7.99 -8.51
C ALA A 238 0.10 -8.75 -7.20
N PRO A 239 1.07 -8.31 -6.38
CA PRO A 239 1.44 -9.01 -5.15
C PRO A 239 0.28 -9.21 -4.17
N GLY A 240 -0.66 -8.26 -4.11
CA GLY A 240 -1.86 -8.40 -3.30
C GLY A 240 -2.91 -9.35 -3.87
N ASN A 241 -2.85 -9.70 -5.16
CA ASN A 241 -3.80 -10.60 -5.83
C ASN A 241 -3.29 -12.03 -5.97
N ALA A 242 -1.99 -12.22 -6.23
CA ALA A 242 -1.38 -13.53 -6.49
C ALA A 242 -0.31 -13.94 -5.46
N GLY A 243 -0.06 -13.09 -4.46
CA GLY A 243 0.93 -13.31 -3.41
C GLY A 243 0.32 -13.88 -2.13
N VAL A 244 0.88 -13.46 -0.98
CA VAL A 244 0.50 -13.98 0.34
C VAL A 244 -0.99 -13.94 0.63
N PRO A 245 -1.75 -12.86 0.33
CA PRO A 245 -3.20 -12.83 0.60
C PRO A 245 -3.93 -14.03 0.00
N PHE A 246 -3.76 -14.28 -1.30
CA PHE A 246 -4.37 -15.41 -2.00
C PHE A 246 -4.10 -16.78 -1.34
N TYR A 247 -2.87 -17.06 -0.94
CA TYR A 247 -2.56 -18.34 -0.28
C TYR A 247 -3.19 -18.43 1.12
N MET A 248 -3.23 -17.31 1.82
CA MET A 248 -3.78 -17.23 3.18
C MET A 248 -5.30 -17.36 3.18
N ASP A 249 -5.97 -16.89 2.14
CA ASP A 249 -7.40 -17.07 1.90
C ASP A 249 -7.80 -18.54 1.71
N ILE A 250 -6.83 -19.41 1.45
CA ILE A 250 -7.02 -20.86 1.35
C ILE A 250 -6.57 -21.56 2.63
N ILE A 251 -5.35 -21.26 3.09
CA ILE A 251 -4.71 -21.97 4.21
C ILE A 251 -5.47 -21.73 5.52
N CYS A 252 -5.80 -20.48 5.84
CA CYS A 252 -6.47 -20.14 7.09
C CYS A 252 -7.83 -20.81 7.28
N PRO A 253 -8.78 -20.74 6.32
CA PRO A 253 -10.06 -21.40 6.49
C PRO A 253 -9.93 -22.92 6.53
N LEU A 254 -9.05 -23.53 5.73
CA LEU A 254 -8.81 -24.98 5.81
C LEU A 254 -8.29 -25.41 7.19
N LEU A 255 -7.30 -24.69 7.73
CA LEU A 255 -6.79 -24.95 9.08
C LEU A 255 -7.88 -24.76 10.14
N ALA A 256 -8.64 -23.67 10.05
CA ALA A 256 -9.69 -23.36 11.02
C ALA A 256 -10.81 -24.41 11.01
N ILE A 257 -11.26 -24.86 9.84
CA ILE A 257 -12.23 -25.95 9.69
C ILE A 257 -11.69 -27.25 10.28
N GLY A 258 -10.45 -27.64 9.92
CA GLY A 258 -9.83 -28.86 10.43
C GLY A 258 -9.72 -28.87 11.95
N LEU A 259 -9.26 -27.76 12.54
CA LEU A 259 -9.13 -27.60 13.99
C LEU A 259 -10.50 -27.54 14.70
N LEU A 260 -11.52 -26.94 14.09
CA LEU A 260 -12.88 -26.94 14.62
C LEU A 260 -13.46 -28.36 14.70
N ILE A 261 -13.27 -29.17 13.67
CA ILE A 261 -13.69 -30.58 13.66
C ILE A 261 -12.91 -31.38 14.71
N ALA A 262 -11.59 -31.19 14.79
CA ALA A 262 -10.75 -31.88 15.76
C ALA A 262 -11.11 -31.54 17.22
N SER A 263 -11.36 -30.27 17.52
CA SER A 263 -11.75 -29.81 18.87
C SER A 263 -13.09 -30.39 19.33
N ARG A 264 -14.03 -30.62 18.40
CA ARG A 264 -15.32 -31.25 18.72
C ARG A 264 -15.15 -32.71 19.14
N ARG A 265 -14.29 -33.45 18.43
CA ARG A 265 -13.99 -34.87 18.71
C ARG A 265 -13.27 -35.05 20.06
N ALA A 266 -12.33 -34.16 20.36
CA ALA A 266 -11.64 -34.18 21.65
C ALA A 266 -12.61 -33.97 22.82
N SER A 267 -13.59 -33.07 22.66
CA SER A 267 -14.62 -32.81 23.67
C SER A 267 -15.59 -33.98 23.88
N SER A 268 -15.80 -34.84 22.87
CA SER A 268 -16.66 -36.03 22.98
C SER A 268 -15.97 -37.24 23.59
N LEU A 269 -14.63 -37.33 23.51
CA LEU A 269 -13.85 -38.46 24.06
C LEU A 269 -13.49 -38.29 25.54
N GLY A 270 -13.61 -37.08 26.09
CA GLY A 270 -13.37 -36.78 27.51
C GLY A 270 -14.61 -36.84 28.39
N LYS A 271 -15.73 -37.34 27.87
CA LYS A 271 -16.97 -37.64 28.61
C LYS A 271 -17.15 -39.15 28.70
#